data_AF-A0A7Y5S6J2-F1
#
_entry.id   AF-A0A7Y5S6J2-F1
#
_cell.length_a   1.000
_cell.length_b   1.000
_cell.length_c   1.000
_cell.angle_alpha   90.00
_cell.angle_beta   90.00
_cell.angle_gamma   90.00
#
_symmetry.space_group_name_H-M   'P 1'
#
loop_
_entity.id
_entity.type
_entity.pdbx_description
1 polymer ?
#
loop_
_entity_poly.entity_id
_entity_poly.type
_entity_poly.pdbx_seq_one_letter_code
_entity_poly.pdbx_strand_id
1 'polypeptide(L)'
;MKKISMICLAAGLACAATAVAKPPLQLAEKGIYVAPQKIAPAKMVNGKIVVGEWQDYSTTSTRGVKGVYYTFDCFDGYVVSDGSYPNLANGGQGAVKGDTRFPGDNSTTCAFGSSRWYFGTTYTNALTVDDVDAHGCFDDGGSAVDSLDLGWWWGAPTSTPATCVISFFTTDASGDCSSDPLANTYYSGVSIGFGPLGRGGYYFTNVDGLDSDFGIFVQSPAPGGSYLIALTTDGSTLQTGPGTQMMLWGTGNTHGESFRPGSQDEFGWDDDNPISAAFETNECYSAAFGVCPDPLAKMVGMGTYRCPGDVNNDGFVNGDDYDAFASAFDVADLCADYNGDGFVNGDDYDAFASNFDVGC
;
A
#
# COMPACT_ATOMS: atom_id res chain seq x y z
N MET A 1 -35.73 -38.56 -49.45
CA MET A 1 -34.59 -38.38 -48.52
C MET A 1 -34.56 -36.91 -48.06
N LYS A 2 -35.20 -36.58 -46.94
CA LYS A 2 -35.11 -35.25 -46.30
C LYS A 2 -34.33 -35.43 -45.00
N LYS A 3 -33.15 -34.82 -44.92
CA LYS A 3 -32.30 -34.80 -43.73
C LYS A 3 -32.95 -33.90 -42.68
N ILE A 4 -33.29 -34.46 -41.52
CA ILE A 4 -33.68 -33.69 -40.34
C ILE A 4 -32.40 -33.43 -39.57
N SER A 5 -31.93 -32.18 -39.60
CA SER A 5 -30.77 -31.73 -38.83
C SER A 5 -31.18 -31.54 -37.37
N MET A 6 -30.53 -32.29 -36.50
CA MET A 6 -30.62 -32.19 -35.05
C MET A 6 -29.76 -30.98 -34.62
N ILE A 7 -30.40 -29.89 -34.21
CA ILE A 7 -29.72 -28.75 -33.58
C ILE A 7 -29.63 -29.08 -32.10
N CYS A 8 -28.43 -29.46 -31.64
CA CYS A 8 -28.10 -29.49 -30.21
C CYS A 8 -28.05 -28.05 -29.70
N LEU A 9 -29.07 -27.65 -28.94
CA LEU A 9 -29.03 -26.44 -28.14
C LEU A 9 -28.17 -26.73 -26.90
N ALA A 10 -26.87 -26.46 -26.97
CA ALA A 10 -26.02 -26.40 -25.80
C ALA A 10 -26.37 -25.11 -25.03
N ALA A 11 -27.29 -25.22 -24.09
CA ALA A 11 -27.52 -24.18 -23.10
C ALA A 11 -26.31 -24.16 -22.16
N GLY A 12 -25.29 -23.37 -22.50
CA GLY A 12 -24.25 -22.98 -21.57
C GLY A 12 -24.90 -22.16 -20.47
N LEU A 13 -25.12 -22.79 -19.32
CA LEU A 13 -25.54 -22.13 -18.10
C LEU A 13 -24.32 -21.33 -17.62
N ALA A 14 -24.15 -20.11 -18.13
CA ALA A 14 -23.26 -19.14 -17.52
C ALA A 14 -23.89 -18.77 -16.18
N CYS A 15 -23.45 -19.43 -15.11
CA CYS A 15 -23.66 -18.94 -13.75
C CYS A 15 -22.91 -17.60 -13.66
N ALA A 16 -23.58 -16.51 -14.06
CA ALA A 16 -23.21 -15.19 -13.61
C ALA A 16 -23.51 -15.17 -12.11
N ALA A 17 -22.54 -15.58 -11.30
CA ALA A 17 -22.56 -15.30 -9.88
C ALA A 17 -22.73 -13.79 -9.76
N THR A 18 -23.87 -13.34 -9.26
CA THR A 18 -24.07 -11.94 -8.95
C THR A 18 -23.09 -11.61 -7.83
N ALA A 19 -22.01 -10.91 -8.16
CA ALA A 19 -21.10 -10.35 -7.16
C ALA A 19 -21.95 -9.63 -6.11
N VAL A 20 -21.71 -9.94 -4.84
CA VAL A 20 -22.44 -9.29 -3.75
C VAL A 20 -22.05 -7.82 -3.77
N ALA A 21 -23.03 -6.93 -3.84
CA ALA A 21 -22.73 -5.50 -3.83
C ALA A 21 -22.06 -5.11 -2.51
N LYS A 22 -20.92 -4.42 -2.58
CA LYS A 22 -20.26 -3.85 -1.39
C LYS A 22 -21.20 -2.92 -0.64
N PRO A 23 -21.06 -2.81 0.70
CA PRO A 23 -21.79 -1.80 1.46
C PRO A 23 -21.48 -0.37 0.96
N PRO A 24 -22.36 0.61 1.22
CA PRO A 24 -22.07 2.00 0.91
C PRO A 24 -20.82 2.49 1.64
N LEU A 25 -19.98 3.26 0.93
CA LEU A 25 -18.83 3.94 1.52
C LEU A 25 -19.26 4.93 2.61
N GLN A 26 -18.44 5.02 3.64
CA GLN A 26 -18.57 5.96 4.75
C GLN A 26 -17.25 6.70 4.95
N LEU A 27 -17.33 7.92 5.46
CA LEU A 27 -16.15 8.68 5.89
C LEU A 27 -15.83 8.32 7.33
N ALA A 28 -14.55 8.03 7.61
CA ALA A 28 -14.08 7.86 8.98
C ALA A 28 -13.77 9.20 9.67
N GLU A 29 -13.82 9.18 11.00
CA GLU A 29 -13.31 10.28 11.83
C GLU A 29 -11.78 10.40 11.72
N LYS A 30 -11.18 11.35 12.44
CA LYS A 30 -9.72 11.48 12.49
C LYS A 30 -9.08 10.20 13.03
N GLY A 31 -8.08 9.69 12.31
CA GLY A 31 -7.35 8.50 12.69
C GLY A 31 -6.54 8.68 13.97
N ILE A 32 -6.24 7.57 14.62
CA ILE A 32 -5.40 7.48 15.81
C ILE A 32 -4.05 6.89 15.38
N TYR A 33 -2.97 7.66 15.52
CA TYR A 33 -1.63 7.12 15.31
C TYR A 33 -1.34 6.05 16.36
N VAL A 34 -0.86 4.91 15.91
CA VAL A 34 -0.37 3.84 16.76
C VAL A 34 1.03 3.46 16.33
N ALA A 35 1.96 3.46 17.28
CA ALA A 35 3.31 3.01 17.03
C ALA A 35 3.41 1.48 17.03
N PRO A 36 4.19 0.87 16.13
CA PRO A 36 4.52 -0.54 16.24
C PRO A 36 5.31 -0.80 17.54
N GLN A 37 5.04 -1.94 18.17
CA GLN A 37 5.73 -2.38 19.38
C GLN A 37 6.77 -3.45 19.07
N LYS A 38 6.47 -4.32 18.10
CA LYS A 38 7.33 -5.44 17.70
C LYS A 38 7.10 -5.79 16.25
N ILE A 39 8.11 -6.34 15.60
CA ILE A 39 8.02 -6.84 14.21
C ILE A 39 8.66 -8.21 14.10
N ALA A 40 8.26 -9.01 13.12
CA ALA A 40 8.84 -10.33 12.86
C ALA A 40 8.83 -10.60 11.36
N PRO A 41 9.84 -11.33 10.82
CA PRO A 41 9.72 -11.88 9.48
C PRO A 41 8.53 -12.86 9.43
N ALA A 42 7.80 -12.87 8.34
CA ALA A 42 6.65 -13.74 8.13
C ALA A 42 6.73 -14.43 6.77
N LYS A 43 6.03 -15.55 6.62
CA LYS A 43 5.89 -16.22 5.32
C LYS A 43 4.52 -16.86 5.17
N MET A 44 4.06 -16.96 3.94
CA MET A 44 2.89 -17.75 3.58
C MET A 44 3.33 -19.20 3.31
N VAL A 45 2.73 -20.15 4.03
CA VAL A 45 2.97 -21.59 3.86
C VAL A 45 1.62 -22.30 3.75
N ASN A 46 1.29 -22.78 2.55
CA ASN A 46 0.01 -23.45 2.27
C ASN A 46 -1.20 -22.60 2.70
N GLY A 47 -1.24 -21.33 2.30
CA GLY A 47 -2.32 -20.40 2.64
C GLY A 47 -2.36 -19.95 4.11
N LYS A 48 -1.33 -20.28 4.91
CA LYS A 48 -1.25 -19.89 6.32
C LYS A 48 -0.06 -18.99 6.59
N ILE A 49 -0.27 -18.00 7.43
CA ILE A 49 0.79 -17.13 7.91
C ILE A 49 1.61 -17.88 8.96
N VAL A 50 2.93 -17.93 8.75
CA VAL A 50 3.91 -18.42 9.71
C VAL A 50 4.79 -17.26 10.11
N VAL A 51 4.63 -16.81 11.35
CA VAL A 51 5.41 -15.73 11.94
C VAL A 51 6.72 -16.28 12.53
N GLY A 52 7.82 -15.60 12.25
CA GLY A 52 9.13 -15.88 12.82
C GLY A 52 9.32 -15.31 14.23
N GLU A 53 10.58 -15.11 14.61
CA GLU A 53 10.92 -14.54 15.92
C GLU A 53 10.60 -13.04 15.97
N TRP A 54 9.96 -12.61 17.05
CA TRP A 54 9.62 -11.21 17.28
C TRP A 54 10.84 -10.42 17.73
N GLN A 55 11.06 -9.28 17.10
CA GLN A 55 12.03 -8.25 17.45
C GLN A 55 11.31 -7.06 18.09
N ASP A 56 11.93 -6.43 19.10
CA ASP A 56 11.38 -5.23 19.74
C ASP A 56 11.55 -4.03 18.80
N TYR A 57 10.43 -3.38 18.47
CA TYR A 57 10.39 -2.19 17.62
C TYR A 57 10.24 -0.90 18.46
N SER A 58 10.11 -1.02 19.79
CA SER A 58 9.91 0.13 20.67
C SER A 58 11.17 1.00 20.83
N THR A 59 12.35 0.44 20.51
CA THR A 59 13.66 1.07 20.78
C THR A 59 14.25 1.84 19.60
N THR A 60 13.66 1.77 18.40
CA THR A 60 14.17 2.48 17.22
C THR A 60 13.98 4.00 17.38
N SER A 61 15.10 4.72 17.46
CA SER A 61 15.13 6.18 17.66
C SER A 61 14.84 6.99 16.38
N THR A 62 14.57 6.32 15.25
CA THR A 62 14.48 6.90 13.90
C THR A 62 13.06 6.92 13.31
N ARG A 63 12.02 6.75 14.15
CA ARG A 63 10.60 6.76 13.73
C ARG A 63 10.27 8.03 12.93
N GLY A 64 9.98 7.91 11.64
CA GLY A 64 9.63 9.04 10.78
C GLY A 64 10.74 10.06 10.55
N VAL A 65 12.00 9.72 10.86
CA VAL A 65 13.17 10.60 10.65
C VAL A 65 13.93 10.25 9.38
N LYS A 66 13.80 9.02 8.86
CA LYS A 66 14.53 8.54 7.67
C LYS A 66 14.04 9.15 6.33
N GLY A 67 13.31 10.27 6.37
CA GLY A 67 12.93 11.03 5.18
C GLY A 67 11.97 10.31 4.25
N VAL A 68 11.38 9.18 4.67
CA VAL A 68 10.51 8.42 3.79
C VAL A 68 9.16 9.12 3.68
N TYR A 69 8.79 9.35 2.44
CA TYR A 69 7.65 10.12 2.00
C TYR A 69 6.35 9.47 2.50
N TYR A 70 5.55 10.20 3.29
CA TYR A 70 4.24 9.69 3.70
C TYR A 70 3.37 9.51 2.46
N THR A 71 2.93 8.28 2.23
CA THR A 71 2.26 7.90 0.97
C THR A 71 0.85 8.47 0.88
N PHE A 72 0.20 8.80 2.00
CA PHE A 72 -1.16 9.33 2.06
C PHE A 72 -1.26 10.54 2.99
N ASP A 73 -2.02 11.58 2.62
CA ASP A 73 -2.36 12.67 3.54
C ASP A 73 -3.55 12.29 4.46
N CYS A 74 -3.42 11.18 5.16
CA CYS A 74 -4.39 10.79 6.19
C CYS A 74 -4.15 11.48 7.54
N PHE A 75 -3.08 12.29 7.61
CA PHE A 75 -2.50 12.78 8.85
C PHE A 75 -3.18 14.02 9.39
N ASP A 76 -3.96 14.74 8.57
CA ASP A 76 -4.88 15.82 8.96
C ASP A 76 -4.28 16.69 10.09
N GLY A 77 -3.04 17.15 9.84
CA GLY A 77 -2.23 17.90 10.78
C GLY A 77 -1.49 17.07 11.85
N TYR A 78 -0.69 16.06 11.48
CA TYR A 78 0.43 15.64 12.34
C TYR A 78 1.52 16.73 12.31
N VAL A 79 1.17 17.84 12.94
CA VAL A 79 2.07 18.95 13.18
C VAL A 79 2.92 18.51 14.36
N VAL A 80 4.22 18.30 14.14
CA VAL A 80 5.15 18.15 15.27
C VAL A 80 5.05 19.41 16.13
N SER A 81 5.37 19.32 17.42
CA SER A 81 5.07 20.37 18.42
C SER A 81 5.60 21.77 18.08
N ASP A 82 6.54 21.88 17.12
CA ASP A 82 7.12 23.13 16.64
C ASP A 82 6.34 23.80 15.49
N GLY A 83 5.25 23.21 15.00
CA GLY A 83 4.47 23.79 13.91
C GLY A 83 4.89 23.30 12.51
N SER A 84 5.94 22.51 12.39
CA SER A 84 6.39 21.95 11.11
C SER A 84 5.63 20.67 10.74
N TYR A 85 5.47 20.45 9.44
CA TYR A 85 5.02 19.17 8.91
C TYR A 85 6.27 18.36 8.60
N PRO A 86 6.45 17.17 9.21
CA PRO A 86 7.52 16.26 8.82
C PRO A 86 7.24 15.60 7.47
N ASN A 87 6.14 15.95 6.80
CA ASN A 87 5.81 15.39 5.50
C ASN A 87 6.76 15.93 4.43
N LEU A 88 7.91 15.28 4.30
CA LEU A 88 8.89 15.54 3.26
C LEU A 88 8.45 14.96 1.91
N ALA A 89 7.23 14.43 1.75
CA ALA A 89 6.70 13.62 0.62
C ALA A 89 7.11 14.02 -0.82
N ASN A 90 7.63 15.23 -1.03
CA ASN A 90 8.12 15.73 -2.31
C ASN A 90 9.47 16.45 -2.11
N GLY A 91 10.59 15.73 -2.10
CA GLY A 91 11.93 16.35 -2.22
C GLY A 91 12.30 17.34 -1.11
N GLY A 92 11.79 17.14 0.11
CA GLY A 92 12.11 18.01 1.24
C GLY A 92 11.28 19.29 1.33
N GLN A 93 10.30 19.47 0.46
CA GLN A 93 9.30 20.52 0.63
C GLN A 93 8.22 20.03 1.60
N GLY A 94 8.49 20.19 2.90
CA GLY A 94 7.51 19.99 3.97
C GLY A 94 6.13 20.48 3.54
N ALA A 95 5.11 19.62 3.58
CA ALA A 95 3.76 20.01 3.23
C ALA A 95 3.41 21.31 3.98
N VAL A 96 3.25 22.44 3.27
CA VAL A 96 2.81 23.67 3.91
C VAL A 96 1.42 23.39 4.47
N LYS A 97 1.06 23.98 5.62
CA LYS A 97 -0.28 23.83 6.19
C LYS A 97 -1.36 24.16 5.15
N GLY A 98 -2.11 23.16 4.68
CA GLY A 98 -3.15 23.32 3.65
C GLY A 98 -2.68 23.16 2.21
N ASP A 99 -1.42 22.80 2.01
CA ASP A 99 -0.85 22.43 0.72
C ASP A 99 -0.91 20.91 0.57
N THR A 100 -2.13 20.43 0.38
CA THR A 100 -2.41 19.07 -0.05
C THR A 100 -2.02 19.00 -1.53
N ARG A 101 -0.72 18.90 -1.81
CA ARG A 101 -0.15 18.85 -3.17
C ARG A 101 -0.51 17.59 -3.96
N PHE A 102 -1.37 16.72 -3.43
CA PHE A 102 -2.20 15.88 -4.29
C PHE A 102 -3.21 16.79 -5.00
N PRO A 103 -3.20 16.91 -6.35
CA PRO A 103 -4.00 17.87 -7.11
C PRO A 103 -5.53 17.84 -6.94
N GLY A 104 -6.08 17.16 -5.92
CA GLY A 104 -7.51 16.99 -5.67
C GLY A 104 -8.07 17.64 -4.40
N ASP A 105 -7.31 17.88 -3.32
CA ASP A 105 -7.95 18.22 -2.03
C ASP A 105 -8.12 19.74 -1.77
N ASN A 106 -7.30 20.60 -2.39
CA ASN A 106 -7.57 22.05 -2.44
C ASN A 106 -8.10 22.54 -3.79
N SER A 107 -8.04 21.69 -4.82
CA SER A 107 -8.40 22.08 -6.18
C SER A 107 -9.88 21.77 -6.42
N THR A 108 -10.52 22.56 -7.27
CA THR A 108 -11.93 22.46 -7.64
C THR A 108 -12.36 21.10 -8.24
N THR A 109 -11.47 20.11 -8.39
CA THR A 109 -11.78 18.79 -8.95
C THR A 109 -12.27 17.75 -7.95
N CYS A 110 -11.80 17.74 -6.68
CA CYS A 110 -12.17 16.68 -5.73
C CYS A 110 -12.57 17.27 -4.36
N ALA A 111 -13.76 17.88 -4.31
CA ALA A 111 -14.33 18.60 -3.17
C ALA A 111 -14.73 17.73 -1.95
N PHE A 112 -14.11 16.57 -1.75
CA PHE A 112 -14.39 15.66 -0.64
C PHE A 112 -13.18 15.63 0.29
N GLY A 113 -13.14 16.59 1.21
CA GLY A 113 -12.06 16.76 2.18
C GLY A 113 -11.64 15.45 2.85
N SER A 114 -10.32 15.22 2.96
CA SER A 114 -9.68 14.09 3.66
C SER A 114 -10.28 12.71 3.30
N SER A 115 -9.87 12.16 2.16
CA SER A 115 -10.30 10.89 1.55
C SER A 115 -10.06 9.63 2.40
N ARG A 116 -10.80 9.46 3.50
CA ARG A 116 -10.70 8.32 4.43
C ARG A 116 -11.96 7.47 4.35
N TRP A 117 -12.03 6.62 3.34
CA TRP A 117 -13.21 5.83 3.06
C TRP A 117 -13.14 4.45 3.73
N TYR A 118 -14.29 3.88 4.09
CA TYR A 118 -14.42 2.49 4.55
C TYR A 118 -15.88 2.02 4.39
N PHE A 119 -16.15 0.72 4.58
CA PHE A 119 -17.49 0.15 4.38
C PHE A 119 -18.38 0.14 5.63
N GLY A 120 -18.02 0.91 6.66
CA GLY A 120 -18.77 1.00 7.91
C GLY A 120 -18.37 -0.02 8.98
N THR A 121 -18.86 0.19 10.19
CA THR A 121 -18.43 -0.54 11.40
C THR A 121 -18.96 -1.97 11.53
N THR A 122 -19.77 -2.42 10.56
CA THR A 122 -20.36 -3.77 10.55
C THR A 122 -19.74 -4.67 9.48
N TYR A 123 -19.07 -4.07 8.48
CA TYR A 123 -18.35 -4.78 7.45
C TYR A 123 -17.02 -5.28 8.00
N THR A 124 -16.69 -6.54 7.75
CA THR A 124 -15.42 -7.13 8.17
C THR A 124 -14.75 -7.75 6.97
N ASN A 125 -13.50 -7.35 6.76
CA ASN A 125 -12.61 -7.86 5.73
C ASN A 125 -11.20 -7.86 6.31
N ALA A 126 -10.86 -8.95 7.01
CA ALA A 126 -9.60 -9.05 7.72
C ALA A 126 -8.45 -9.52 6.82
N LEU A 127 -8.75 -9.99 5.61
CA LEU A 127 -7.77 -10.53 4.67
C LEU A 127 -8.10 -9.99 3.28
N THR A 128 -7.14 -9.30 2.67
CA THR A 128 -7.33 -8.64 1.38
C THR A 128 -6.09 -8.74 0.52
N VAL A 129 -6.29 -8.70 -0.80
CA VAL A 129 -5.24 -8.61 -1.81
C VAL A 129 -5.61 -7.51 -2.78
N ASP A 130 -4.73 -6.54 -2.96
CA ASP A 130 -4.90 -5.48 -3.96
C ASP A 130 -3.65 -5.49 -4.85
N ASP A 131 -3.85 -5.11 -6.11
CA ASP A 131 -2.76 -4.90 -7.05
C ASP A 131 -1.93 -3.67 -6.65
N VAL A 132 -0.65 -3.71 -6.97
CA VAL A 132 0.23 -2.56 -6.79
C VAL A 132 1.20 -2.48 -7.95
N ASP A 133 1.14 -1.35 -8.63
CA ASP A 133 2.05 -1.05 -9.71
C ASP A 133 3.06 -0.03 -9.18
N ALA A 134 4.26 -0.50 -8.89
CA ALA A 134 5.36 0.37 -8.53
C ALA A 134 5.80 1.13 -9.79
N HIS A 135 5.38 2.40 -9.89
CA HIS A 135 5.83 3.31 -10.96
C HIS A 135 7.12 4.04 -10.57
N GLY A 136 7.93 3.40 -9.72
CA GLY A 136 9.23 3.94 -9.38
C GLY A 136 10.05 4.03 -10.66
N CYS A 137 10.47 5.24 -10.99
CA CYS A 137 11.47 5.44 -12.02
C CYS A 137 12.69 4.58 -11.71
N PHE A 138 13.07 3.72 -12.67
CA PHE A 138 14.12 2.71 -12.57
C PHE A 138 13.87 1.59 -11.53
N ASP A 139 12.65 1.45 -11.02
CA ASP A 139 12.26 0.41 -10.06
C ASP A 139 11.59 -0.74 -10.83
N ASP A 140 12.37 -1.75 -11.21
CA ASP A 140 11.85 -2.98 -11.85
C ASP A 140 11.25 -3.97 -10.82
N GLY A 141 11.06 -3.53 -9.56
CA GLY A 141 10.78 -4.38 -8.41
C GLY A 141 12.02 -5.12 -7.90
N GLY A 142 11.84 -5.95 -6.88
CA GLY A 142 12.94 -6.76 -6.32
C GLY A 142 13.71 -6.10 -5.18
N SER A 143 13.63 -4.77 -5.03
CA SER A 143 14.28 -4.03 -3.95
C SER A 143 13.65 -4.32 -2.58
N ALA A 144 14.38 -4.07 -1.51
CA ALA A 144 13.86 -4.24 -0.16
C ALA A 144 12.87 -3.11 0.19
N VAL A 145 11.63 -3.47 0.53
CA VAL A 145 10.69 -2.59 1.20
C VAL A 145 11.24 -2.31 2.59
N ASP A 146 11.58 -1.05 2.85
CA ASP A 146 12.12 -0.61 4.14
C ASP A 146 11.11 0.19 4.96
N SER A 147 10.08 0.72 4.30
CA SER A 147 9.01 1.47 4.94
C SER A 147 7.62 1.01 4.52
N LEU A 148 6.67 1.05 5.45
CA LEU A 148 5.26 0.76 5.26
C LEU A 148 4.38 1.80 5.95
N ASP A 149 3.46 2.40 5.21
CA ASP A 149 2.37 3.21 5.73
C ASP A 149 1.06 2.41 5.68
N LEU A 150 0.34 2.34 6.80
CA LEU A 150 -0.88 1.54 6.90
C LEU A 150 -2.01 2.31 7.56
N GLY A 151 -3.22 2.19 7.01
CA GLY A 151 -4.46 2.70 7.61
C GLY A 151 -5.54 1.63 7.69
N TRP A 152 -6.15 1.43 8.86
CA TRP A 152 -7.18 0.39 9.05
C TRP A 152 -8.22 0.78 10.11
N TRP A 153 -9.43 0.25 9.97
CA TRP A 153 -10.41 0.25 11.04
C TRP A 153 -10.26 -1.03 11.87
N TRP A 154 -10.16 -0.90 13.19
CA TRP A 154 -10.05 -2.05 14.09
C TRP A 154 -11.37 -2.32 14.82
N GLY A 155 -12.07 -3.35 14.39
CA GLY A 155 -13.35 -3.78 14.97
C GLY A 155 -13.22 -4.47 16.32
N ALA A 156 -12.05 -5.05 16.62
CA ALA A 156 -11.66 -5.87 17.78
C ALA A 156 -12.64 -7.01 18.15
N PRO A 157 -12.16 -8.23 18.46
CA PRO A 157 -13.03 -9.29 18.99
C PRO A 157 -13.66 -8.86 20.33
N THR A 158 -14.71 -9.59 20.75
CA THR A 158 -15.53 -9.24 21.93
C THR A 158 -14.77 -9.16 23.26
N SER A 159 -13.57 -9.75 23.35
CA SER A 159 -12.66 -9.63 24.49
C SER A 159 -11.69 -8.47 24.30
N THR A 160 -12.09 -7.26 24.67
CA THR A 160 -11.26 -6.05 24.56
C THR A 160 -10.52 -5.76 25.87
N PRO A 161 -9.27 -5.23 25.82
CA PRO A 161 -8.51 -4.88 24.62
C PRO A 161 -7.87 -6.12 23.97
N ALA A 162 -7.85 -6.14 22.63
CA ALA A 162 -7.29 -7.23 21.85
C ALA A 162 -6.02 -6.76 21.15
N THR A 163 -5.00 -7.62 21.12
CA THR A 163 -3.78 -7.36 20.35
C THR A 163 -4.13 -7.20 18.87
N CYS A 164 -3.58 -6.20 18.21
CA CYS A 164 -3.64 -6.04 16.76
C CYS A 164 -2.29 -6.44 16.16
N VAL A 165 -2.33 -7.33 15.17
CA VAL A 165 -1.18 -7.70 14.35
C VAL A 165 -1.57 -7.57 12.88
N ILE A 166 -0.79 -6.82 12.11
CA ILE A 166 -0.92 -6.75 10.65
C ILE A 166 0.20 -7.57 10.04
N SER A 167 -0.12 -8.48 9.13
CA SER A 167 0.87 -9.17 8.30
C SER A 167 0.76 -8.68 6.86
N PHE A 168 1.91 -8.45 6.24
CA PHE A 168 2.06 -7.86 4.91
C PHE A 168 2.98 -8.74 4.07
N PHE A 169 2.55 -9.05 2.84
CA PHE A 169 3.28 -9.87 1.87
C PHE A 169 3.12 -9.29 0.48
N THR A 170 4.09 -9.55 -0.38
CA THR A 170 4.11 -9.12 -1.79
C THR A 170 4.29 -10.33 -2.71
N THR A 171 3.90 -10.18 -3.97
CA THR A 171 4.11 -11.17 -5.02
C THR A 171 4.11 -10.48 -6.39
N ASP A 172 4.84 -11.02 -7.36
CA ASP A 172 4.80 -10.54 -8.75
C ASP A 172 3.54 -11.02 -9.50
N ALA A 173 2.70 -11.82 -8.86
CA ALA A 173 1.42 -12.18 -9.42
C ALA A 173 0.44 -11.01 -9.27
N SER A 174 -0.31 -10.72 -10.33
CA SER A 174 -1.31 -9.66 -10.32
C SER A 174 -2.46 -9.94 -9.37
N GLY A 175 -3.05 -8.86 -8.84
CA GLY A 175 -4.29 -8.83 -8.07
C GLY A 175 -5.57 -8.77 -8.93
N ASP A 176 -5.46 -8.81 -10.27
CA ASP A 176 -6.53 -8.58 -11.28
C ASP A 176 -7.75 -9.52 -11.26
N CYS A 177 -7.87 -10.37 -10.25
CA CYS A 177 -8.91 -11.36 -10.10
C CYS A 177 -8.99 -12.47 -11.15
N SER A 178 -7.91 -12.73 -11.87
CA SER A 178 -7.84 -13.85 -12.83
C SER A 178 -7.72 -15.23 -12.15
N SER A 179 -7.22 -15.30 -10.92
CA SER A 179 -7.05 -16.53 -10.14
C SER A 179 -7.08 -16.31 -8.63
N ASP A 180 -7.32 -17.37 -7.86
CA ASP A 180 -7.25 -17.35 -6.39
C ASP A 180 -5.86 -16.84 -5.94
N PRO A 181 -5.79 -15.68 -5.26
CA PRO A 181 -4.50 -15.07 -4.95
C PRO A 181 -3.75 -15.86 -3.86
N LEU A 182 -4.41 -16.70 -3.05
CA LEU A 182 -3.71 -17.57 -2.09
C LEU A 182 -2.95 -18.72 -2.76
N ALA A 183 -3.19 -18.96 -4.05
CA ALA A 183 -2.39 -19.88 -4.86
C ALA A 183 -1.08 -19.27 -5.35
N ASN A 184 -0.91 -17.94 -5.22
CA ASN A 184 0.31 -17.25 -5.63
C ASN A 184 1.49 -17.59 -4.72
N THR A 185 2.69 -17.47 -5.27
CA THR A 185 3.93 -17.56 -4.48
C THR A 185 4.23 -16.18 -3.93
N TYR A 186 3.91 -15.97 -2.66
CA TYR A 186 4.30 -14.76 -1.94
C TYR A 186 5.75 -14.80 -1.51
N TYR A 187 6.39 -13.64 -1.55
CA TYR A 187 7.70 -13.41 -0.97
C TYR A 187 7.67 -13.52 0.56
N SER A 188 8.86 -13.45 1.17
CA SER A 188 8.96 -13.19 2.60
C SER A 188 8.26 -11.86 2.91
N GLY A 189 7.46 -11.86 3.98
CA GLY A 189 6.70 -10.72 4.44
C GLY A 189 7.11 -10.29 5.84
N VAL A 190 6.31 -9.42 6.43
CA VAL A 190 6.49 -8.92 7.79
C VAL A 190 5.18 -9.02 8.58
N SER A 191 5.27 -9.40 9.85
CA SER A 191 4.18 -9.23 10.82
C SER A 191 4.54 -8.13 11.81
N ILE A 192 3.61 -7.21 12.03
CA ILE A 192 3.78 -5.99 12.81
C ILE A 192 2.79 -6.00 13.95
N GLY A 193 3.28 -6.02 15.18
CA GLY A 193 2.48 -6.07 16.41
C GLY A 193 2.34 -4.69 17.04
N PHE A 194 1.09 -4.24 17.24
CA PHE A 194 0.76 -2.94 17.83
C PHE A 194 0.38 -3.03 19.32
N GLY A 195 0.32 -4.25 19.86
CA GLY A 195 -0.19 -4.48 21.20
C GLY A 195 -1.71 -4.32 21.27
N PRO A 196 -2.28 -4.20 22.49
CA PRO A 196 -3.73 -4.11 22.69
C PRO A 196 -4.29 -2.77 22.18
N LEU A 197 -5.26 -2.82 21.27
CA LEU A 197 -5.98 -1.64 20.77
C LEU A 197 -7.42 -1.59 21.30
N GLY A 198 -7.98 -0.37 21.33
CA GLY A 198 -9.38 -0.12 21.65
C GLY A 198 -10.32 -0.62 20.55
N ARG A 199 -11.61 -0.73 20.86
CA ARG A 199 -12.62 -1.18 19.90
C ARG A 199 -13.16 -0.02 19.06
N GLY A 200 -13.27 -0.21 17.75
CA GLY A 200 -14.01 0.68 16.85
C GLY A 200 -13.31 2.00 16.57
N GLY A 201 -12.03 1.94 16.18
CA GLY A 201 -11.26 3.12 15.81
C GLY A 201 -10.62 2.97 14.44
N TYR A 202 -10.48 4.09 13.73
CA TYR A 202 -9.55 4.23 12.61
C TYR A 202 -8.15 4.43 13.20
N TYR A 203 -7.25 3.50 12.91
CA TYR A 203 -5.85 3.53 13.29
C TYR A 203 -4.97 3.69 12.06
N PHE A 204 -3.83 4.34 12.25
CA PHE A 204 -2.80 4.40 11.22
C PHE A 204 -1.41 4.32 11.83
N THR A 205 -0.43 3.95 11.02
CA THR A 205 0.96 3.83 11.42
C THR A 205 1.89 4.10 10.24
N ASN A 206 3.14 4.32 10.57
CA ASN A 206 4.28 4.25 9.67
C ASN A 206 5.32 3.35 10.34
N VAL A 207 5.91 2.46 9.55
CA VAL A 207 6.93 1.50 9.96
C VAL A 207 8.13 1.70 9.04
N ASP A 208 9.27 2.08 9.59
CA ASP A 208 10.53 2.27 8.86
C ASP A 208 11.60 1.25 9.30
N GLY A 209 12.64 1.10 8.50
CA GLY A 209 13.83 0.32 8.83
C GLY A 209 13.63 -1.18 8.77
N LEU A 210 12.61 -1.68 8.07
CA LEU A 210 12.31 -3.12 8.00
C LEU A 210 13.54 -3.94 7.61
N ASP A 211 14.21 -3.55 6.54
CA ASP A 211 15.43 -4.22 6.09
C ASP A 211 16.68 -3.56 6.72
N SER A 212 16.76 -2.23 6.67
CA SER A 212 17.97 -1.48 7.05
C SER A 212 18.31 -1.56 8.55
N ASP A 213 17.31 -1.62 9.43
CA ASP A 213 17.52 -1.67 10.89
C ASP A 213 17.26 -3.08 11.47
N PHE A 214 16.35 -3.86 10.87
CA PHE A 214 15.91 -5.14 11.43
C PHE A 214 16.22 -6.37 10.57
N GLY A 215 16.76 -6.20 9.36
CA GLY A 215 17.11 -7.29 8.45
C GLY A 215 15.91 -8.14 8.03
N ILE A 216 14.71 -7.57 8.05
CA ILE A 216 13.48 -8.21 7.59
C ILE A 216 13.27 -7.81 6.13
N PHE A 217 13.83 -8.62 5.23
CA PHE A 217 13.68 -8.42 3.80
C PHE A 217 12.25 -8.75 3.35
N VAL A 218 11.53 -7.71 2.91
CA VAL A 218 10.27 -7.81 2.18
C VAL A 218 10.53 -7.28 0.78
N GLN A 219 10.36 -8.11 -0.24
CA GLN A 219 10.66 -7.71 -1.61
C GLN A 219 9.56 -6.79 -2.17
N SER A 220 9.91 -5.69 -2.83
CA SER A 220 8.93 -4.95 -3.65
C SER A 220 8.52 -5.83 -4.84
N PRO A 221 7.23 -5.88 -5.19
CA PRO A 221 6.81 -6.62 -6.37
C PRO A 221 7.29 -5.90 -7.64
N ALA A 222 7.49 -6.65 -8.72
CA ALA A 222 7.64 -6.06 -10.05
C ALA A 222 6.39 -5.26 -10.46
N PRO A 223 6.49 -4.34 -11.44
CA PRO A 223 5.32 -3.67 -12.02
C PRO A 223 4.21 -4.65 -12.41
N GLY A 224 2.97 -4.37 -11.97
CA GLY A 224 1.81 -5.26 -12.11
C GLY A 224 1.74 -6.46 -11.14
N GLY A 225 2.51 -6.44 -10.05
CA GLY A 225 2.37 -7.38 -8.94
C GLY A 225 1.32 -6.95 -7.93
N SER A 226 1.23 -7.67 -6.81
CA SER A 226 0.21 -7.43 -5.78
C SER A 226 0.75 -7.58 -4.36
N TYR A 227 -0.04 -7.15 -3.39
CA TYR A 227 0.22 -7.38 -1.97
C TYR A 227 -0.96 -8.06 -1.29
N LEU A 228 -0.66 -8.82 -0.23
CA LEU A 228 -1.64 -9.41 0.68
C LEU A 228 -1.49 -8.81 2.06
N ILE A 229 -2.61 -8.43 2.65
CA ILE A 229 -2.68 -7.95 4.04
C ILE A 229 -3.64 -8.78 4.86
N ALA A 230 -3.18 -9.14 6.06
CA ALA A 230 -3.99 -9.83 7.06
C ALA A 230 -3.99 -9.08 8.40
N LEU A 231 -5.18 -8.70 8.85
CA LEU A 231 -5.47 -8.18 10.18
C LEU A 231 -5.81 -9.35 11.10
N THR A 232 -5.03 -9.53 12.16
CA THR A 232 -5.15 -10.68 13.07
C THR A 232 -4.95 -10.25 14.52
N THR A 233 -5.23 -11.15 15.46
CA THR A 233 -4.95 -10.90 16.88
C THR A 233 -3.60 -11.43 17.35
N ASP A 234 -3.03 -12.37 16.61
CA ASP A 234 -1.83 -13.12 17.00
C ASP A 234 -0.78 -13.25 15.88
N GLY A 235 -1.06 -12.70 14.69
CA GLY A 235 -0.23 -12.84 13.49
C GLY A 235 -0.59 -14.01 12.58
N SER A 236 -1.59 -14.83 12.92
CA SER A 236 -1.93 -16.05 12.16
C SER A 236 -3.42 -16.32 12.02
N THR A 237 -4.23 -15.86 12.97
CA THR A 237 -5.66 -16.17 13.06
C THR A 237 -6.49 -14.95 12.65
N LEU A 238 -7.28 -15.07 11.58
CA LEU A 238 -8.18 -14.03 11.07
C LEU A 238 -9.44 -13.79 11.94
N GLN A 239 -9.45 -14.25 13.20
CA GLN A 239 -10.55 -14.05 14.14
C GLN A 239 -10.56 -12.62 14.66
N THR A 240 -11.06 -11.70 13.82
CA THR A 240 -11.25 -10.30 14.18
C THR A 240 -12.71 -9.99 14.49
N GLY A 241 -12.97 -8.76 14.92
CA GLY A 241 -14.32 -8.31 15.26
C GLY A 241 -15.07 -7.68 14.09
N PRO A 242 -16.40 -7.48 14.24
CA PRO A 242 -17.18 -6.66 13.31
C PRO A 242 -16.54 -5.29 13.07
N GLY A 243 -16.38 -4.91 11.81
CA GLY A 243 -15.78 -3.63 11.41
C GLY A 243 -14.33 -3.73 10.95
N THR A 244 -13.59 -4.79 11.32
CA THR A 244 -12.15 -4.87 11.00
C THR A 244 -11.92 -4.90 9.49
N GLN A 245 -11.22 -3.90 8.96
CA GLN A 245 -10.91 -3.76 7.54
C GLN A 245 -9.76 -2.76 7.33
N MET A 246 -9.08 -2.84 6.19
CA MET A 246 -8.23 -1.75 5.74
C MET A 246 -9.09 -0.52 5.39
N MET A 247 -8.56 0.66 5.69
CA MET A 247 -9.17 1.89 5.17
C MET A 247 -8.93 1.97 3.67
N LEU A 248 -9.75 2.76 2.99
CA LEU A 248 -9.69 2.95 1.55
C LEU A 248 -9.24 4.38 1.23
N TRP A 249 -8.35 4.48 0.26
CA TRP A 249 -7.83 5.71 -0.31
C TRP A 249 -7.64 5.51 -1.81
N GLY A 250 -7.90 6.52 -2.63
CA GLY A 250 -7.64 6.41 -4.06
C GLY A 250 -6.26 6.94 -4.41
N THR A 251 -5.43 6.09 -5.00
CA THR A 251 -4.32 6.54 -5.83
C THR A 251 -4.88 6.60 -7.25
N GLY A 252 -5.47 7.73 -7.63
CA GLY A 252 -6.10 7.86 -8.96
C GLY A 252 -5.22 7.27 -10.08
N ASN A 253 -5.85 6.58 -11.02
CA ASN A 253 -5.25 5.80 -12.12
C ASN A 253 -4.48 6.62 -13.18
N THR A 254 -4.19 7.88 -12.92
CA THR A 254 -3.46 8.72 -13.87
C THR A 254 -1.97 8.39 -13.74
N HIS A 255 -1.51 7.45 -14.57
CA HIS A 255 -0.13 7.00 -14.79
C HIS A 255 0.85 8.12 -15.23
N GLY A 256 0.82 9.29 -14.60
CA GLY A 256 1.59 10.44 -15.05
C GLY A 256 1.59 11.66 -14.13
N GLU A 257 1.23 11.51 -12.85
CA GLU A 257 1.59 12.54 -11.86
C GLU A 257 2.97 12.22 -11.29
N SER A 258 3.92 13.16 -11.48
CA SER A 258 5.37 12.99 -11.32
C SER A 258 5.87 12.52 -9.95
N PHE A 259 5.00 12.36 -8.95
CA PHE A 259 5.38 12.03 -7.56
C PHE A 259 4.54 10.94 -6.93
N ARG A 260 3.85 10.13 -7.74
CA ARG A 260 3.13 8.97 -7.22
C ARG A 260 4.04 7.75 -7.29
N PRO A 261 4.57 7.25 -6.16
CA PRO A 261 5.46 6.09 -6.15
C PRO A 261 4.77 4.79 -6.63
N GLY A 262 3.45 4.81 -6.83
CA GLY A 262 2.74 3.73 -7.49
C GLY A 262 1.29 4.06 -7.83
N SER A 263 0.66 3.17 -8.58
CA SER A 263 -0.78 3.13 -8.83
C SER A 263 -1.35 1.80 -8.33
N GLN A 264 -2.67 1.75 -8.20
CA GLN A 264 -3.38 0.50 -7.94
C GLN A 264 -4.46 0.36 -9.01
N ASP A 265 -4.68 -0.87 -9.44
CA ASP A 265 -5.73 -1.21 -10.38
C ASP A 265 -7.13 -1.16 -9.73
N GLU A 266 -8.15 -1.22 -10.57
CA GLU A 266 -9.55 -1.15 -10.12
C GLU A 266 -9.97 -2.37 -9.30
N PHE A 267 -9.36 -3.54 -9.50
CA PHE A 267 -9.83 -4.80 -8.95
C PHE A 267 -8.99 -5.27 -7.76
N GLY A 268 -9.68 -5.82 -6.76
CA GLY A 268 -9.06 -6.38 -5.57
C GLY A 268 -9.91 -7.46 -4.92
N TRP A 269 -9.29 -8.25 -4.06
CA TRP A 269 -9.89 -9.35 -3.33
C TRP A 269 -10.14 -9.00 -1.87
N ASP A 270 -11.34 -9.32 -1.38
CA ASP A 270 -11.76 -9.11 0.01
C ASP A 270 -12.42 -10.39 0.56
N ASP A 271 -11.84 -11.01 1.60
CA ASP A 271 -12.39 -12.19 2.30
C ASP A 271 -13.54 -11.74 3.23
N ASP A 272 -14.71 -11.50 2.64
CA ASP A 272 -15.87 -10.88 3.31
C ASP A 272 -17.18 -11.67 3.17
N ASN A 273 -17.27 -12.66 2.28
CA ASN A 273 -18.53 -13.35 1.99
C ASN A 273 -18.33 -14.78 1.42
N PRO A 274 -18.18 -15.80 2.29
CA PRO A 274 -18.07 -15.71 3.75
C PRO A 274 -16.63 -15.45 4.21
N ILE A 275 -16.46 -14.70 5.32
CA ILE A 275 -15.17 -14.56 6.01
C ILE A 275 -14.66 -15.95 6.41
N SER A 276 -13.68 -16.47 5.68
CA SER A 276 -13.30 -17.88 5.71
C SER A 276 -11.80 -18.15 5.66
N ALA A 277 -10.96 -17.12 5.53
CA ALA A 277 -9.54 -17.26 5.25
C ALA A 277 -9.23 -17.88 3.88
N ALA A 278 -10.17 -17.80 2.95
CA ALA A 278 -10.05 -18.28 1.58
C ALA A 278 -10.79 -17.31 0.66
N PHE A 279 -10.29 -17.12 -0.57
CA PHE A 279 -10.96 -16.27 -1.55
C PHE A 279 -11.85 -17.10 -2.48
N GLU A 280 -13.12 -16.76 -2.52
CA GLU A 280 -14.11 -17.30 -3.44
C GLU A 280 -14.25 -16.40 -4.68
N THR A 281 -14.66 -16.96 -5.82
CA THR A 281 -14.78 -16.19 -7.09
C THR A 281 -15.69 -14.95 -7.02
N ASN A 282 -16.57 -14.86 -6.02
CA ASN A 282 -17.46 -13.71 -5.77
C ASN A 282 -16.89 -12.68 -4.80
N GLU A 283 -15.63 -12.84 -4.38
CA GLU A 283 -14.91 -11.98 -3.44
C GLU A 283 -13.89 -11.06 -4.14
N CYS A 284 -13.88 -11.07 -5.48
CA CYS A 284 -13.26 -10.04 -6.27
C CYS A 284 -14.23 -8.88 -6.51
N TYR A 285 -13.77 -7.66 -6.27
CA TYR A 285 -14.57 -6.46 -6.38
C TYR A 285 -13.85 -5.37 -7.15
N SER A 286 -14.62 -4.62 -7.93
CA SER A 286 -14.18 -3.32 -8.42
C SER A 286 -14.23 -2.31 -7.29
N ALA A 287 -13.17 -1.52 -7.16
CA ALA A 287 -13.05 -0.40 -6.27
C ALA A 287 -13.33 0.95 -6.98
N ALA A 288 -13.89 0.92 -8.20
CA ALA A 288 -14.41 2.11 -8.88
C ALA A 288 -15.78 2.48 -8.29
N PHE A 289 -15.78 3.36 -7.29
CA PHE A 289 -16.99 3.80 -6.59
C PHE A 289 -17.54 5.11 -7.13
N GLY A 290 -16.89 5.72 -8.13
CA GLY A 290 -17.26 7.02 -8.69
C GLY A 290 -17.01 8.17 -7.71
N VAL A 291 -16.11 7.98 -6.75
CA VAL A 291 -15.65 9.01 -5.80
C VAL A 291 -14.24 9.42 -6.19
N CYS A 292 -13.88 10.69 -6.09
CA CYS A 292 -12.51 11.11 -6.38
C CYS A 292 -11.64 11.09 -5.10
N PRO A 293 -10.40 10.58 -5.15
CA PRO A 293 -9.78 9.82 -6.26
C PRO A 293 -10.44 8.44 -6.48
N ASP A 294 -10.53 8.00 -7.74
CA ASP A 294 -11.10 6.71 -8.19
C ASP A 294 -10.09 6.01 -9.14
N PRO A 295 -9.95 4.68 -9.12
CA PRO A 295 -10.52 3.76 -8.13
C PRO A 295 -9.98 4.01 -6.72
N LEU A 296 -10.71 3.53 -5.71
CA LEU A 296 -10.18 3.40 -4.36
C LEU A 296 -9.31 2.16 -4.23
N ALA A 297 -8.51 2.11 -3.17
CA ALA A 297 -7.46 1.14 -2.94
C ALA A 297 -7.26 0.98 -1.43
N LYS A 298 -6.68 -0.13 -0.92
CA LYS A 298 -6.37 -0.19 0.51
C LYS A 298 -5.29 0.86 0.82
N MET A 299 -5.43 1.49 1.99
CA MET A 299 -4.47 2.45 2.53
C MET A 299 -3.17 1.76 2.94
N VAL A 300 -2.33 1.50 1.94
CA VAL A 300 -1.07 0.77 2.03
C VAL A 300 -0.04 1.47 1.16
N GLY A 301 0.96 2.04 1.82
CA GLY A 301 2.10 2.67 1.18
C GLY A 301 3.33 1.84 1.42
N MET A 302 4.13 1.65 0.39
CA MET A 302 5.42 0.98 0.49
C MET A 302 6.50 1.93 0.00
N GLY A 303 7.58 2.03 0.74
CA GLY A 303 8.79 2.70 0.29
C GLY A 303 9.98 1.77 0.41
N THR A 304 10.78 1.70 -0.64
CA THR A 304 12.10 1.05 -0.61
C THR A 304 13.10 1.95 0.12
N TYR A 305 14.10 1.39 0.79
CA TYR A 305 15.19 2.21 1.33
C TYR A 305 15.96 2.79 0.15
N ARG A 306 15.71 4.06 -0.14
CA ARG A 306 16.44 4.77 -1.18
C ARG A 306 17.60 5.50 -0.54
N CYS A 307 18.82 5.06 -0.80
CA CYS A 307 19.90 6.03 -0.85
C CYS A 307 19.56 6.93 -2.03
N PRO A 308 19.38 8.24 -1.85
CA PRO A 308 18.88 9.05 -2.95
C PRO A 308 19.75 8.95 -4.22
N GLY A 309 21.06 8.70 -4.09
CA GLY A 309 21.97 8.52 -5.23
C GLY A 309 21.89 7.16 -5.93
N ASP A 310 21.24 6.15 -5.33
CA ASP A 310 21.03 4.81 -5.88
C ASP A 310 19.68 4.81 -6.59
N VAL A 311 19.66 5.32 -7.82
CA VAL A 311 18.41 5.53 -8.56
C VAL A 311 17.91 4.23 -9.17
N ASN A 312 18.79 3.27 -9.47
CA ASN A 312 18.40 1.97 -10.04
C ASN A 312 18.01 0.94 -8.94
N ASN A 313 18.15 1.31 -7.67
CA ASN A 313 17.79 0.53 -6.48
C ASN A 313 18.48 -0.84 -6.40
N ASP A 314 19.71 -0.96 -6.90
CA ASP A 314 20.51 -2.19 -6.84
C ASP A 314 21.27 -2.36 -5.50
N GLY A 315 21.23 -1.33 -4.65
CA GLY A 315 21.86 -1.29 -3.34
C GLY A 315 23.24 -0.61 -3.34
N PHE A 316 23.71 -0.06 -4.47
CA PHE A 316 25.02 0.55 -4.60
C PHE A 316 25.02 1.79 -5.50
N VAL A 317 25.28 2.97 -4.92
CA VAL A 317 25.54 4.19 -5.72
C VAL A 317 26.82 4.03 -6.56
N ASN A 318 26.69 3.93 -7.88
CA ASN A 318 27.79 3.71 -8.80
C ASN A 318 27.54 4.26 -10.22
N GLY A 319 28.43 3.99 -11.18
CA GLY A 319 28.29 4.51 -12.55
C GLY A 319 26.97 4.16 -13.25
N ASP A 320 26.36 3.03 -12.90
CA ASP A 320 25.09 2.59 -13.48
C ASP A 320 23.92 3.49 -13.07
N ASP A 321 23.94 4.04 -11.85
CA ASP A 321 22.97 5.06 -11.40
C ASP A 321 23.10 6.37 -12.17
N TYR A 322 24.36 6.80 -12.38
CA TYR A 322 24.64 7.99 -13.17
C TYR A 322 24.14 7.83 -14.60
N ASP A 323 24.43 6.69 -15.23
CA ASP A 323 24.02 6.40 -16.60
C ASP A 323 22.49 6.29 -16.72
N ALA A 324 21.81 5.70 -15.73
CA ALA A 324 20.36 5.62 -15.65
C ALA A 324 19.73 7.02 -15.53
N PHE A 325 20.20 7.82 -14.56
CA PHE A 325 19.73 9.20 -14.37
C PHE A 325 20.00 10.06 -15.61
N ALA A 326 21.22 10.05 -16.15
CA ALA A 326 21.59 10.84 -17.32
C ALA A 326 20.75 10.48 -18.55
N SER A 327 20.44 9.19 -18.74
CA SER A 327 19.58 8.74 -19.85
C SER A 327 18.16 9.30 -19.76
N ALA A 328 17.57 9.34 -18.56
CA ALA A 328 16.27 9.97 -18.32
C ALA A 328 16.34 11.50 -18.47
N PHE A 329 17.41 12.11 -17.94
CA PHE A 329 17.64 13.55 -17.97
C PHE A 329 17.73 14.09 -19.41
N ASP A 330 18.47 13.40 -20.28
CA ASP A 330 18.72 13.79 -21.67
C ASP A 330 17.44 13.89 -22.52
N VAL A 331 16.40 13.13 -22.16
CA VAL A 331 15.09 13.15 -22.84
C VAL A 331 14.03 13.91 -22.04
N ALA A 332 14.42 14.58 -20.96
CA ALA A 332 13.53 15.23 -19.99
C ALA A 332 12.41 14.29 -19.52
N ASP A 333 12.75 13.02 -19.28
CA ASP A 333 11.85 12.06 -18.65
C ASP A 333 11.63 12.46 -17.18
N LEU A 334 10.39 12.40 -16.71
CA LEU A 334 10.04 12.72 -15.34
C LEU A 334 10.79 11.87 -14.31
N CYS A 335 11.35 10.75 -14.72
CA CYS A 335 12.28 9.97 -13.91
C CYS A 335 13.58 10.68 -13.52
N ALA A 336 13.92 11.79 -14.18
CA ALA A 336 15.02 12.66 -13.81
C ALA A 336 14.57 13.93 -13.06
N ASP A 337 13.30 14.09 -12.72
CA ASP A 337 12.78 15.16 -11.84
C ASP A 337 13.09 14.82 -10.38
N TYR A 338 14.37 14.90 -10.05
CA TYR A 338 14.96 14.42 -8.81
C TYR A 338 14.59 15.29 -7.61
N ASN A 339 14.38 16.59 -7.80
CA ASN A 339 14.00 17.52 -6.73
C ASN A 339 12.47 17.55 -6.49
N GLY A 340 11.72 17.01 -7.44
CA GLY A 340 10.29 16.89 -7.43
C GLY A 340 9.48 18.17 -7.58
N ASP A 341 9.93 19.07 -8.44
CA ASP A 341 9.27 20.35 -8.74
C ASP A 341 8.36 20.32 -9.97
N GLY A 342 8.35 19.21 -10.72
CA GLY A 342 7.56 19.00 -11.92
C GLY A 342 8.32 19.29 -13.22
N PHE A 343 9.61 19.64 -13.16
CA PHE A 343 10.40 20.03 -14.32
C PHE A 343 11.84 19.49 -14.26
N VAL A 344 12.18 18.60 -15.19
CA VAL A 344 13.56 18.12 -15.37
C VAL A 344 14.48 19.24 -15.87
N ASN A 345 15.42 19.68 -15.04
CA ASN A 345 16.35 20.76 -15.34
C ASN A 345 17.66 20.68 -14.52
N GLY A 346 18.55 21.67 -14.64
CA GLY A 346 19.85 21.65 -13.96
C GLY A 346 19.79 21.48 -12.44
N ASP A 347 18.71 21.91 -11.78
CA ASP A 347 18.53 21.77 -10.34
C ASP A 347 18.36 20.29 -9.93
N ASP A 348 17.76 19.45 -10.79
CA ASP A 348 17.67 18.00 -10.56
C ASP A 348 19.02 17.34 -10.68
N TYR A 349 19.81 17.74 -11.68
CA TYR A 349 21.15 17.22 -11.87
C TYR A 349 22.05 17.56 -10.67
N ASP A 350 21.99 18.79 -10.18
CA ASP A 350 22.76 19.22 -9.01
C ASP A 350 22.31 18.47 -7.74
N ALA A 351 21.00 18.25 -7.57
CA ALA A 351 20.46 17.49 -6.45
C ALA A 351 20.87 16.01 -6.51
N PHE A 352 20.77 15.37 -7.67
CA PHE A 352 21.26 14.01 -7.90
C PHE A 352 22.76 13.91 -7.64
N ALA A 353 23.58 14.78 -8.25
CA ALA A 353 25.03 14.78 -8.10
C ALA A 353 25.45 14.94 -6.63
N SER A 354 24.77 15.79 -5.86
CA SER A 354 25.05 15.95 -4.43
C SER A 354 24.83 14.67 -3.63
N ASN A 355 23.82 13.87 -3.97
CA ASN A 355 23.55 12.60 -3.28
C ASN A 355 24.42 11.47 -3.83
N PHE A 356 24.70 11.48 -5.13
CA PHE A 356 25.62 10.56 -5.79
C PHE A 356 27.03 10.62 -5.19
N ASP A 357 27.56 11.83 -4.99
CA ASP A 357 28.90 12.06 -4.43
C ASP A 357 29.01 11.62 -2.96
N VAL A 358 27.91 11.63 -2.21
CA VAL A 358 27.85 11.19 -0.81
C VAL A 358 27.67 9.67 -0.70
N GLY A 359 26.98 9.07 -1.66
CA GLY A 359 26.67 7.64 -1.68
C GLY A 359 25.50 7.26 -0.76
N CYS A 360 25.46 5.97 -0.42
CA CYS A 360 24.72 5.37 0.69
C CYS A 360 25.56 5.44 1.99
#